data_AF-A0A3A2ZKJ2-F1
#
_entry.id   AF-A0A3A2ZKJ2-F1
#
_cell.length_a   1.000
_cell.length_b   1.000
_cell.length_c   1.000
_cell.angle_alpha   90.00
_cell.angle_beta   90.00
_cell.angle_gamma   90.00
#
_symmetry.space_group_name_H-M   'P 1'
#
loop_
_entity.id
_entity.type
_entity.pdbx_description
1 polymer ?
#
loop_
_entity_poly.entity_id
_entity_poly.type
_entity_poly.pdbx_seq_one_letter_code
_entity_poly.pdbx_strand_id
1 'polypeptide(L)'
;LLRLPPLPERPTFTSKKLSNLSDLRDAVGAWHSTFINDGPFAEDVESLSRYLQRVVVDEKDIDKAVSLVNWLSWLINDARDVSSEKEDLEDTPLTWDNALGILRDAVRTAVEERGLSGVEFD
;
A
#
# COMPACT_ATOMS: atom_id res chain seq x y z
N LEU A 1 13.26 35.46 -17.81
CA LEU A 1 12.32 34.33 -17.71
C LEU A 1 12.99 33.24 -16.88
N LEU A 2 12.48 32.98 -15.67
CA LEU A 2 12.93 31.85 -14.84
C LEU A 2 12.38 30.56 -15.43
N ARG A 3 13.26 29.64 -15.84
CA ARG A 3 12.87 28.33 -16.37
C ARG A 3 13.06 27.31 -15.25
N LEU A 4 11.95 26.83 -14.68
CA LEU A 4 11.98 25.80 -13.65
C LEU A 4 12.40 24.45 -14.28
N PRO A 5 13.14 23.60 -13.54
CA PRO A 5 13.43 22.24 -13.97
C PRO A 5 12.11 21.45 -14.12
N PRO A 6 12.07 20.42 -14.98
CA PRO A 6 10.91 19.56 -15.12
C PRO A 6 10.59 18.89 -13.79
N LEU A 7 9.30 18.73 -13.49
CA LEU A 7 8.87 17.98 -12.30
C LEU A 7 9.34 16.52 -12.42
N PRO A 8 9.72 15.89 -11.30
CA PRO A 8 9.98 14.45 -11.29
C PRO A 8 8.75 13.69 -11.80
N GLU A 9 8.97 12.55 -12.46
CA GLU A 9 7.89 11.68 -12.89
C GLU A 9 7.11 11.16 -11.68
N ARG A 10 5.78 11.13 -11.80
CA ARG A 10 4.93 10.55 -10.76
C ARG A 10 5.28 9.08 -10.57
N PRO A 11 5.37 8.58 -9.32
CA PRO A 11 5.51 7.17 -9.07
C PRO A 11 4.36 6.39 -9.72
N THR A 12 4.68 5.17 -10.14
CA THR A 12 3.72 4.25 -10.74
C THR A 12 3.74 2.94 -10.00
N PHE A 13 2.57 2.45 -9.60
CA PHE A 13 2.47 1.21 -8.85
C PHE A 13 2.66 -0.03 -9.73
N THR A 14 2.25 0.05 -11.00
CA THR A 14 2.29 -1.08 -11.94
C THR A 14 2.82 -0.66 -13.31
N SER A 15 3.14 -1.65 -14.14
CA SER A 15 3.50 -1.45 -15.56
C SER A 15 2.45 -0.67 -16.37
N LYS A 16 1.20 -0.60 -15.89
CA LYS A 16 0.12 0.22 -16.48
C LYS A 16 0.19 1.70 -16.09
N LYS A 17 1.23 2.12 -15.36
CA LYS A 17 1.46 3.50 -14.90
C LYS A 17 0.30 4.09 -14.09
N LEU A 18 -0.31 3.27 -13.23
CA LEU A 18 -1.41 3.72 -12.38
C LEU A 18 -0.91 4.75 -11.35
N SER A 19 -1.58 5.90 -11.29
CA SER A 19 -1.32 6.98 -10.33
C SER A 19 -2.59 7.58 -9.71
N ASN A 20 -3.77 7.31 -10.27
CA ASN A 20 -5.04 7.78 -9.73
C ASN A 20 -5.50 6.86 -8.60
N LEU A 21 -6.08 7.44 -7.54
CA LEU A 21 -6.47 6.67 -6.35
C LEU A 21 -7.51 5.58 -6.65
N SER A 22 -8.48 5.84 -7.53
CA SER A 22 -9.47 4.82 -7.93
C SER A 22 -8.80 3.61 -8.57
N ASP A 23 -7.97 3.83 -9.59
CA ASP A 23 -7.28 2.76 -10.29
C ASP A 23 -6.36 1.95 -9.37
N LEU A 24 -5.73 2.61 -8.37
CA LEU A 24 -4.91 1.96 -7.36
C LEU A 24 -5.75 1.08 -6.43
N ARG A 25 -6.91 1.56 -5.97
CA ARG A 25 -7.83 0.78 -5.14
C ARG A 25 -8.36 -0.44 -5.88
N ASP A 26 -8.69 -0.29 -7.16
CA ASP A 26 -9.12 -1.40 -8.01
C ASP A 26 -8.01 -2.44 -8.18
N ALA A 27 -6.76 -2.00 -8.42
CA ALA A 27 -5.62 -2.89 -8.54
C ALA A 27 -5.31 -3.65 -7.24
N VAL A 28 -5.31 -2.95 -6.10
CA VAL A 28 -5.10 -3.54 -4.77
C VAL A 28 -6.25 -4.48 -4.41
N GLY A 29 -7.49 -4.13 -4.75
CA GLY A 29 -8.67 -4.99 -4.55
C GLY A 29 -8.60 -6.27 -5.36
N ALA A 30 -8.21 -6.19 -6.64
CA ALA A 30 -8.00 -7.36 -7.48
C ALA A 30 -6.88 -8.27 -6.95
N TRP A 31 -5.77 -7.67 -6.49
CA TRP A 31 -4.67 -8.40 -5.87
C TRP A 31 -5.11 -9.12 -4.59
N HIS A 32 -5.78 -8.42 -3.67
CA HIS A 32 -6.31 -9.00 -2.44
C HIS A 32 -7.30 -10.14 -2.72
N SER A 33 -8.26 -9.92 -3.61
CA SER A 33 -9.24 -10.96 -3.98
C SER A 33 -8.60 -12.20 -4.62
N THR A 34 -7.47 -12.04 -5.32
CA THR A 34 -6.77 -13.17 -5.96
C THR A 34 -6.04 -14.04 -4.94
N PHE A 35 -5.49 -13.43 -3.88
CA PHE A 35 -4.66 -14.11 -2.88
C PHE A 35 -5.27 -14.06 -1.47
N ILE A 36 -6.59 -13.98 -1.38
CA ILE A 36 -7.33 -13.85 -0.11
C ILE A 36 -7.01 -14.98 0.87
N ASN A 37 -6.84 -16.22 0.36
CA ASN A 37 -6.57 -17.39 1.18
C ASN A 37 -5.07 -17.66 1.39
N ASP A 38 -4.24 -17.27 0.43
CA ASP A 38 -2.82 -17.64 0.40
C ASP A 38 -1.92 -16.56 1.03
N GLY A 39 -2.44 -15.34 1.17
CA GLY A 39 -1.67 -14.17 1.58
C GLY A 39 -0.86 -13.56 0.42
N PRO A 40 -0.39 -12.32 0.59
CA PRO A 40 0.37 -11.63 -0.44
C PRO A 40 1.79 -12.17 -0.61
N PHE A 41 2.34 -12.05 -1.81
CA PHE A 41 3.77 -12.28 -2.02
C PHE A 41 4.60 -11.13 -1.44
N ALA A 42 5.74 -11.47 -0.83
CA ALA A 42 6.63 -10.47 -0.23
C ALA A 42 7.14 -9.42 -1.24
N GLU A 43 7.37 -9.82 -2.50
CA GLU A 43 7.80 -8.93 -3.58
C GLU A 43 6.74 -7.87 -3.94
N ASP A 44 5.45 -8.24 -3.90
CA ASP A 44 4.35 -7.33 -4.17
C ASP A 44 4.21 -6.32 -3.02
N VAL A 45 4.35 -6.78 -1.78
CA VAL A 45 4.35 -5.90 -0.59
C VAL A 45 5.52 -4.94 -0.63
N GLU A 46 6.72 -5.40 -0.98
CA GLU A 46 7.88 -4.54 -1.13
C GLU A 46 7.65 -3.48 -2.23
N SER A 47 7.11 -3.90 -3.38
CA SER A 47 6.82 -3.01 -4.50
C SER A 47 5.79 -1.94 -4.12
N LEU A 48 4.72 -2.32 -3.42
CA LEU A 48 3.71 -1.40 -2.93
C LEU A 48 4.28 -0.46 -1.84
N SER A 49 5.09 -0.95 -0.92
CA SER A 49 5.80 -0.13 0.08
C SER A 49 6.65 0.94 -0.58
N ARG A 50 7.49 0.57 -1.56
CA ARG A 50 8.34 1.52 -2.30
C ARG A 50 7.50 2.55 -3.05
N TYR A 51 6.40 2.11 -3.66
CA TYR A 51 5.47 3.02 -4.32
C TYR A 51 4.87 4.04 -3.33
N LEU A 52 4.35 3.58 -2.19
CA LEU A 52 3.75 4.44 -1.16
C LEU A 52 4.76 5.45 -0.59
N GLN A 53 6.00 5.03 -0.35
CA GLN A 53 7.07 5.93 0.07
C GLN A 53 7.28 7.05 -0.96
N ARG A 54 7.29 6.73 -2.26
CA ARG A 54 7.42 7.74 -3.32
C ARG A 54 6.18 8.61 -3.45
N VAL A 55 4.97 8.11 -3.23
CA VAL A 55 3.77 8.95 -3.17
C VAL A 55 3.91 10.00 -2.05
N VAL A 56 4.37 9.59 -0.88
CA VAL A 56 4.60 10.50 0.25
C VAL A 56 5.72 11.49 -0.04
N VAL A 57 6.87 11.04 -0.56
CA VAL A 57 8.08 11.85 -0.73
C VAL A 57 8.07 12.67 -2.03
N ASP A 58 7.75 12.06 -3.17
CA ASP A 58 7.80 12.69 -4.50
C ASP A 58 6.52 13.50 -4.77
N GLU A 59 5.33 12.91 -4.55
CA GLU A 59 4.06 13.59 -4.79
C GLU A 59 3.62 14.48 -3.63
N LYS A 60 4.25 14.34 -2.46
CA LYS A 60 3.88 15.02 -1.21
C LYS A 60 2.47 14.68 -0.71
N ASP A 61 1.90 13.57 -1.17
CA ASP A 61 0.50 13.19 -0.99
C ASP A 61 0.34 12.09 0.07
N ILE A 62 0.33 12.49 1.35
CA ILE A 62 0.16 11.55 2.47
C ILE A 62 -1.24 10.95 2.47
N ASP A 63 -2.25 11.77 2.12
CA ASP A 63 -3.65 11.35 2.09
C ASP A 63 -3.87 10.20 1.11
N LYS A 64 -3.30 10.27 -0.10
CA LYS A 64 -3.35 9.16 -1.06
C LYS A 64 -2.75 7.87 -0.49
N ALA A 65 -1.60 7.97 0.17
CA ALA A 65 -0.92 6.81 0.72
C ALA A 65 -1.74 6.16 1.85
N VAL A 66 -2.22 6.96 2.80
CA VAL A 66 -3.09 6.52 3.91
C VAL A 66 -4.40 5.95 3.37
N SER A 67 -5.03 6.63 2.42
CA SER A 67 -6.28 6.21 1.77
C SER A 67 -6.17 4.85 1.08
N LEU A 68 -4.99 4.46 0.59
CA LEU A 68 -4.77 3.16 -0.03
C LEU A 68 -4.50 2.08 1.01
N VAL A 69 -3.77 2.40 2.08
CA VAL A 69 -3.53 1.49 3.21
C VAL A 69 -4.83 1.19 3.96
N ASN A 70 -5.65 2.20 4.25
CA ASN A 70 -6.95 2.01 4.91
C ASN A 70 -7.92 1.23 4.02
N TRP A 71 -7.84 1.42 2.70
CA TRP A 71 -8.60 0.59 1.76
C TRP A 71 -8.22 -0.89 1.86
N LEU A 72 -6.93 -1.22 1.92
CA LEU A 72 -6.50 -2.59 2.13
C LEU A 72 -6.91 -3.12 3.51
N SER A 73 -6.81 -2.31 4.56
CA SER A 73 -7.30 -2.65 5.91
C SER A 73 -8.77 -3.06 5.88
N TRP A 74 -9.60 -2.26 5.20
CA TRP A 74 -11.01 -2.56 5.02
C TRP A 74 -11.25 -3.88 4.27
N LEU A 75 -10.52 -4.13 3.18
CA LEU A 75 -10.63 -5.38 2.42
C LEU A 75 -10.28 -6.61 3.25
N ILE A 76 -9.22 -6.53 4.06
CA ILE A 76 -8.79 -7.61 4.95
C ILE A 76 -9.87 -7.89 6.01
N ASN A 77 -10.47 -6.84 6.58
CA ASN A 77 -11.54 -7.00 7.55
C ASN A 77 -12.82 -7.57 6.94
N ASP A 78 -13.23 -7.05 5.77
CA ASP A 78 -14.41 -7.54 5.03
C ASP A 78 -14.29 -9.03 4.71
N ALA A 79 -13.10 -9.49 4.29
CA ALA A 79 -12.83 -10.90 4.01
C ALA A 79 -12.98 -11.85 5.21
N ARG A 80 -12.69 -11.37 6.42
CA ARG A 80 -12.82 -12.16 7.66
C ARG A 80 -14.27 -12.42 8.02
N ASP A 81 -15.15 -11.45 7.76
CA ASP A 81 -16.58 -11.62 8.01
C ASP A 81 -17.20 -12.72 7.11
N VAL A 82 -16.54 -13.08 6.02
CA VAL A 82 -17.00 -14.11 5.07
C VAL A 82 -16.32 -15.48 5.24
N SER A 83 -15.18 -15.55 5.94
CA SER A 83 -14.29 -16.71 5.91
C SER A 83 -14.16 -17.36 7.29
N SER A 84 -14.73 -18.56 7.46
CA SER A 84 -14.50 -19.38 8.65
C SER A 84 -13.04 -19.89 8.67
N GLU A 85 -12.43 -19.75 9.84
CA GLU A 85 -11.04 -20.00 10.21
C GLU A 85 -10.37 -21.18 9.47
N LYS A 86 -9.14 -20.98 8.99
CA LYS A 86 -8.22 -22.08 8.68
C LYS A 86 -6.92 -21.91 9.46
N GLU A 87 -6.56 -23.01 10.12
CA GLU A 87 -5.42 -23.19 11.01
C GLU A 87 -4.08 -23.16 10.27
N ASP A 88 -3.08 -22.62 10.99
CA ASP A 88 -1.66 -22.58 10.70
C ASP A 88 -1.10 -23.91 10.16
N LEU A 89 -0.47 -23.84 8.98
CA LEU A 89 0.49 -24.84 8.52
C LEU A 89 1.89 -24.20 8.45
N GLU A 90 2.87 -24.95 8.96
CA GLU A 90 4.24 -24.58 9.36
C GLU A 90 5.21 -24.13 8.23
N ASP A 91 4.70 -23.59 7.13
CA ASP A 91 5.48 -22.93 6.07
C ASP A 91 4.83 -21.55 5.80
N THR A 92 4.72 -20.74 6.86
CA THR A 92 3.75 -19.63 6.92
C THR A 92 4.01 -18.60 5.83
N PRO A 93 3.11 -18.48 4.83
CA PRO A 93 3.11 -17.36 3.90
C PRO A 93 3.01 -16.04 4.68
N LEU A 94 3.48 -14.94 4.08
CA LEU A 94 3.26 -13.62 4.65
C LEU A 94 1.75 -13.40 4.78
N THR A 95 1.27 -13.14 6.01
CA THR A 95 -0.15 -12.89 6.24
C THR A 95 -0.55 -11.48 5.76
N TRP A 96 -1.84 -11.31 5.44
CA TRP A 96 -2.39 -10.00 5.09
C TRP A 96 -2.21 -8.96 6.20
N ASP A 97 -2.31 -9.36 7.47
CA ASP A 97 -2.01 -8.49 8.62
C ASP A 97 -0.56 -8.02 8.66
N ASN A 98 0.39 -8.94 8.46
CA ASN A 98 1.80 -8.60 8.44
C ASN A 98 2.11 -7.67 7.26
N ALA A 99 1.54 -7.94 6.09
CA ALA A 99 1.67 -7.06 4.94
C ALA A 99 1.10 -5.66 5.23
N LEU A 100 -0.08 -5.55 5.84
CA LEU A 100 -0.67 -4.27 6.22
C LEU A 100 0.23 -3.50 7.22
N GLY A 101 0.84 -4.21 8.18
CA GLY A 101 1.82 -3.65 9.09
C GLY A 101 3.03 -3.06 8.36
N ILE A 102 3.63 -3.82 7.45
CA ILE A 102 4.77 -3.38 6.62
C ILE A 102 4.42 -2.12 5.82
N LEU A 103 3.23 -2.07 5.21
CA LEU A 103 2.80 -0.91 4.43
C LEU A 103 2.58 0.33 5.30
N ARG A 104 1.99 0.18 6.50
CA ARG A 104 1.81 1.26 7.47
C ARG A 104 3.16 1.83 7.92
N ASP A 105 4.14 0.97 8.19
CA ASP A 105 5.48 1.39 8.56
C ASP A 105 6.20 2.09 7.41
N ALA A 106 6.08 1.60 6.17
CA ALA A 106 6.65 2.25 5.00
C ALA A 106 6.13 3.69 4.82
N VAL A 107 4.83 3.92 5.02
CA VAL A 107 4.22 5.25 4.98
C VAL A 107 4.72 6.12 6.13
N ARG A 108 4.77 5.59 7.37
CA ARG A 108 5.29 6.33 8.53
C ARG A 108 6.73 6.78 8.33
N THR A 109 7.62 5.87 7.92
CA THR A 109 9.01 6.19 7.62
C THR A 109 9.12 7.28 6.56
N ALA A 110 8.33 7.22 5.48
CA ALA A 110 8.35 8.27 4.46
C ALA A 110 7.85 9.64 4.95
N VAL A 111 6.92 9.66 5.92
CA VAL A 111 6.49 10.91 6.56
C VAL A 111 7.57 11.46 7.49
N GLU A 112 8.26 10.60 8.24
CA GLU A 112 9.40 10.99 9.07
C GLU A 112 10.56 11.54 8.25
N GLU A 113 10.85 10.94 7.09
CA GLU A 113 11.85 11.46 6.13
C GLU A 113 11.52 12.86 5.63
N ARG A 114 10.24 13.24 5.64
CA ARG A 114 9.79 14.60 5.32
C ARG A 114 9.87 15.56 6.51
N GLY A 115 10.32 15.11 7.67
CA GLY A 115 10.34 15.90 8.91
C GLY A 115 8.96 16.14 9.49
N LEU A 116 7.98 15.30 9.15
CA LEU A 116 6.61 15.35 9.66
C LEU A 116 6.41 14.20 10.66
N SER A 117 5.44 14.33 11.56
CA SER A 117 5.06 13.29 12.52
C SER A 117 3.54 13.21 12.69
N GLY A 118 3.03 12.04 13.09
CA GLY A 118 1.61 11.86 13.42
C GLY A 118 0.70 11.39 12.29
N VAL A 119 1.11 10.38 11.51
CA VAL A 119 0.17 9.68 10.61
C VAL A 119 -0.64 8.66 11.40
N GLU A 120 -1.96 8.79 11.34
CA GLU A 120 -2.92 7.83 11.87
C GLU A 120 -3.54 7.03 10.71
N PHE A 121 -3.89 5.78 11.01
CA PHE A 121 -4.59 4.87 10.12
C PHE A 121 -5.88 4.44 10.80
N ASP A 122 -6.93 4.27 10.01
CA ASP A 122 -8.22 3.73 10.48
C ASP A 122 -8.13 2.20 10.74
#